data_AF-A0A6V7JE86-F1
#
_entry.id   AF-A0A6V7JE86-F1
#
_cell.length_a   1.000
_cell.length_b   1.000
_cell.length_c   1.000
_cell.angle_alpha   90.00
_cell.angle_beta   90.00
_cell.angle_gamma   90.00
#
_symmetry.space_group_name_H-M   'P 1'
#
loop_
_entity.id
_entity.type
_entity.pdbx_description
1 polymer ?
#
loop_
_entity_poly.entity_id
_entity_poly.type
_entity_poly.pdbx_seq_one_letter_code
_entity_poly.pdbx_strand_id
1 'polypeptide(L)' 'NPTPPAANNLTVEWQPVTTGALEYLFIHNPNDLRMLTNYKKEHFDFWKSLPCGAGLSV' A
#
# COMPACT_ATOMS: atom_id res chain seq x y z
N ASN A 1 -11.13 10.91 -2.70
CA ASN A 1 -10.21 11.24 -1.59
C ASN A 1 -10.66 10.41 -0.40
N PRO A 2 -9.92 9.36 0.00
CA PRO A 2 -10.30 8.53 1.14
C PRO A 2 -9.98 9.18 2.50
N THR A 3 -9.23 10.29 2.52
CA THR A 3 -9.07 11.14 3.69
C THR A 3 -10.35 11.96 3.89
N PRO A 4 -11.16 11.71 4.93
CA PRO A 4 -12.34 12.52 5.24
C PRO A 4 -11.92 13.97 5.57
N PRO A 5 -12.78 14.97 5.32
CA PRO A 5 -12.48 16.36 5.70
C PRO A 5 -12.31 16.48 7.22
N ALA A 6 -11.06 16.70 7.67
CA ALA A 6 -10.50 17.23 8.94
C ALA A 6 -11.22 17.06 10.30
N ALA A 7 -12.37 16.38 10.40
CA ALA A 7 -13.24 16.42 11.56
C ALA A 7 -13.15 15.19 12.48
N ASN A 8 -12.49 14.11 12.06
CA ASN A 8 -12.49 12.84 12.79
C ASN A 8 -11.07 12.29 12.98
N ASN A 9 -10.29 12.82 13.91
CA ASN A 9 -9.13 12.19 14.59
C ASN A 9 -8.02 11.50 13.76
N LEU A 10 -8.05 11.54 12.43
CA LEU A 10 -7.03 10.92 11.58
C LEU A 10 -5.79 11.81 11.60
N THR A 11 -4.76 11.36 12.31
CA THR A 11 -3.48 12.06 12.46
C THR A 11 -2.61 12.04 11.20
N VAL A 12 -3.05 11.38 10.13
CA VAL A 12 -2.28 11.22 8.89
C VAL A 12 -3.18 11.41 7.67
N GLU A 13 -2.67 12.14 6.68
CA GLU A 13 -3.33 12.28 5.38
C GLU A 13 -3.04 11.04 4.53
N TRP A 14 -4.09 10.36 4.07
CA TRP A 14 -3.93 9.22 3.19
C TRP A 14 -3.70 9.69 1.76
N GLN A 15 -2.41 9.76 1.41
CA GLN A 15 -1.96 10.10 0.07
C GLN A 15 -2.10 8.91 -0.90
N PRO A 16 -2.45 9.15 -2.18
CA PRO A 16 -2.43 8.11 -3.19
C PRO A 16 -1.02 7.55 -3.38
N VAL A 17 -0.94 6.30 -3.87
CA VAL A 17 0.32 5.68 -4.28
C VAL A 17 0.91 6.50 -5.43
N THR A 18 2.11 7.04 -5.24
CA THR A 18 2.79 7.88 -6.26
C THR A 18 4.10 7.26 -6.74
N THR A 19 4.63 6.25 -6.04
CA THR A 19 5.85 5.55 -6.44
C THR A 19 5.61 4.05 -6.63
N GLY A 20 6.64 3.33 -7.10
CA GLY A 20 6.63 1.86 -7.12
C GLY A 20 6.89 1.22 -5.76
N ALA A 21 6.96 2.01 -4.68
CA ALA A 21 7.37 1.56 -3.35
C ALA A 21 6.23 0.92 -2.54
N LEU A 22 5.06 0.65 -3.14
CA LEU A 22 3.93 -0.02 -2.47
C LEU A 22 3.49 0.71 -1.20
N GLU A 23 3.27 2.03 -1.30
CA GLU A 23 2.79 2.86 -0.20
C GLU A 23 1.40 2.42 0.25
N TYR A 24 1.18 2.45 1.56
CA TYR A 24 -0.08 2.05 2.16
C TYR A 24 -0.33 2.76 3.48
N LEU A 25 -1.61 2.89 3.83
CA LEU A 25 -2.03 3.30 5.16
C LEU A 25 -2.03 2.08 6.08
N PHE A 26 -1.20 2.10 7.10
CA PHE A 26 -1.23 1.13 8.19
C PHE A 26 -2.23 1.58 9.26
N ILE A 27 -3.21 0.70 9.53
CA ILE A 27 -4.26 0.93 10.51
C ILE A 27 -4.04 -0.03 11.67
N HIS A 28 -3.43 0.43 12.75
CA HIS A 28 -3.25 -0.38 13.97
C HIS A 28 -4.45 -0.23 14.92
N ASN A 29 -4.84 1.02 15.20
CA ASN A 29 -6.00 1.39 15.98
C ASN A 29 -6.44 2.83 15.60
N PRO A 30 -7.59 3.35 16.09
CA PRO A 30 -8.11 4.66 15.68
C PRO A 30 -7.18 5.85 15.92
N ASN A 31 -6.20 5.74 16.82
CA ASN A 31 -5.24 6.79 17.16
C ASN A 31 -3.83 6.51 16.62
N ASP A 32 -3.60 5.36 15.97
CA ASP A 32 -2.30 4.97 15.43
C ASP A 32 -2.44 4.57 13.96
N LEU A 33 -2.27 5.60 13.12
CA LEU A 33 -2.38 5.55 11.68
C LEU A 33 -1.11 6.11 11.07
N ARG A 34 -0.51 5.35 10.16
CA ARG A 34 0.78 5.70 9.57
C ARG A 34 0.79 5.40 8.08
N MET A 35 1.36 6.30 7.29
CA MET A 35 1.74 5.98 5.92
C MET A 35 3.08 5.23 5.97
N LEU A 36 3.10 4.02 5.40
CA LEU A 36 4.29 3.18 5.33
C LEU A 36 4.53 2.76 3.87
N THR A 37 5.71 2.20 3.60
CA THR A 37 6.13 1.73 2.27
C THR A 37 6.54 0.26 2.31
N ASN A 38 6.78 -0.31 1.14
CA ASN A 38 7.30 -1.66 0.93
C ASN A 38 6.39 -2.76 1.48
N TYR A 39 5.06 -2.59 1.40
CA TYR A 39 4.11 -3.58 1.91
C TYR A 39 4.38 -4.97 1.34
N LYS A 40 4.83 -5.89 2.19
CA LYS A 40 5.20 -7.27 1.82
C LYS A 40 6.04 -7.33 0.53
N LYS A 41 6.98 -6.39 0.37
CA LYS A 41 7.79 -6.25 -0.85
C LYS A 41 8.40 -7.58 -1.31
N GLU A 42 8.93 -8.37 -0.38
CA GLU A 42 9.51 -9.69 -0.66
C GLU A 42 8.52 -10.65 -1.34
N HIS A 43 7.25 -10.64 -0.93
CA HIS A 43 6.23 -11.48 -1.56
C HIS A 43 5.92 -10.98 -2.97
N PHE A 44 5.81 -9.66 -3.17
CA PHE A 44 5.62 -9.09 -4.51
C PHE A 44 6.81 -9.37 -5.42
N ASP A 45 8.04 -9.26 -4.91
CA ASP A 45 9.25 -9.58 -5.65
C ASP A 45 9.29 -11.06 -6.01
N PHE A 46 8.90 -11.95 -5.10
CA PHE A 46 8.76 -13.38 -5.37
C PHE A 46 7.75 -13.62 -6.50
N TRP A 47 6.54 -13.08 -6.42
CA TRP A 47 5.52 -13.29 -7.46
C TRP A 47 5.94 -12.71 -8.82
N LYS A 48 6.66 -11.57 -8.84
CA LYS A 48 7.24 -11.01 -10.06
C LYS A 48 8.37 -11.86 -10.65
N SER A 49 9.10 -12.59 -9.81
CA SER A 49 10.21 -13.45 -10.24
C SER A 49 9.74 -14.72 -10.95
N LEU A 50 8.47 -15.11 -10.78
CA LEU A 50 7.94 -16.32 -11.38
C LEU A 50 7.74 -16.13 -12.90
N PRO A 51 8.19 -17.09 -13.73
CA PRO A 51 8.07 -17.02 -15.19
C PRO A 51 6.61 -17.08 -15.69
N CYS A 52 5.66 -17.38 -14.81
CA CYS A 52 4.24 -17.58 -15.11
C CYS A 52 3.51 -16.29 -15.54
N GLY A 53 4.10 -15.11 -15.30
CA GLY A 53 3.48 -13.82 -15.61
C GLY A 53 3.35 -13.50 -17.11
N ALA A 54 4.08 -14.21 -17.98
CA ALA A 54 4.02 -13.99 -19.43
C ALA A 54 2.80 -14.63 -20.11
N GLY A 55 1.93 -15.32 -19.34
CA GLY A 55 0.80 -16.05 -19.88
C GLY A 55 1.22 -17.42 -20.43
N LEU A 56 0.51 -18.46 -20.03
CA LEU A 56 0.54 -19.78 -20.68
C LEU A 56 -0.20 -19.72 -22.04
N SER A 57 0.15 -18.74 -22.88
CA SER A 57 -0.28 -18.67 -24.26
C SER A 57 0.65 -19.54 -25.08
N VAL A 58 0.37 -20.85 -25.11
CA VAL A 58 0.92 -21.79 -26.09
C VAL A 58 -0.10 -21.98 -27.19
#